data_AF-A0A6A7LXK3-F1
#
_entry.id   AF-A0A6A7LXK3-F1
#
_cell.length_a   1.000
_cell.length_b   1.000
_cell.length_c   1.000
_cell.angle_alpha   90.00
_cell.angle_beta   90.00
_cell.angle_gamma   90.00
#
_symmetry.space_group_name_H-M   'P 1'
#
loop_
_entity.id
_entity.type
_entity.pdbx_description
1 polymer ?
#
loop_
_entity_poly.entity_id
_entity_poly.type
_entity_poly.pdbx_seq_one_letter_code
_entity_poly.pdbx_strand_id
1 'polypeptide(L)'
;MSVKVPSNIDMADTIVWGLTLRQLAVLAGVCLVSWSGYLGLRSIIPPYVLAALGTLASGAGLGLAFARPDGLHAERWLMAGVTHMIRPRRRVL
;
A
#
# COMPACT_ATOMS: atom_id res chain seq x y z
N MET A 1 -18.49 -35.81 15.03
CA MET A 1 -17.03 -35.72 14.76
C MET A 1 -16.76 -34.28 14.33
N SER A 2 -16.27 -33.42 15.23
CA SER A 2 -16.14 -31.98 14.97
C SER A 2 -14.77 -31.71 14.36
N VAL A 3 -14.75 -31.28 13.10
CA VAL A 3 -13.53 -30.83 12.42
C VAL A 3 -13.20 -29.44 12.95
N LYS A 4 -12.09 -29.34 13.69
CA LYS A 4 -11.54 -28.08 14.21
C LYS A 4 -10.98 -27.31 13.02
N VAL A 5 -11.79 -26.42 12.43
CA VAL A 5 -11.33 -25.49 11.41
C VAL A 5 -10.24 -24.62 12.03
N PRO A 6 -9.00 -24.58 11.48
CA PRO A 6 -7.96 -23.74 12.02
C PRO A 6 -8.39 -22.28 11.85
N SER A 7 -8.53 -21.55 12.95
CA SER A 7 -9.04 -20.17 12.96
C SER A 7 -8.05 -19.13 12.43
N ASN A 8 -6.96 -19.55 11.78
CA ASN A 8 -5.84 -18.69 11.42
C ASN A 8 -5.58 -18.67 9.90
N ILE A 9 -6.67 -18.60 9.12
CA ILE A 9 -6.61 -18.58 7.64
C ILE A 9 -6.48 -17.13 7.12
N ASP A 10 -6.80 -16.13 7.96
CA ASP A 10 -6.68 -14.70 7.64
C ASP A 10 -5.47 -14.04 8.32
N MET A 11 -4.33 -14.73 8.39
CA MET A 11 -3.09 -14.09 8.82
C MET A 11 -2.61 -13.19 7.69
N ALA A 12 -2.54 -11.87 7.95
CA ALA A 12 -2.09 -10.90 6.97
C ALA A 12 -0.71 -11.33 6.43
N ASP A 13 -0.60 -11.40 5.10
CA ASP A 13 0.61 -11.86 4.43
C ASP A 13 1.72 -10.82 4.66
N THR A 14 2.55 -11.10 5.66
CA THR A 14 3.64 -10.24 6.09
C THR A 14 4.89 -10.66 5.35
N ILE A 15 5.48 -9.75 4.59
CA ILE A 15 6.53 -10.10 3.62
C ILE A 15 7.91 -9.76 4.18
N VAL A 16 8.09 -8.54 4.69
CA VAL A 16 9.38 -8.08 5.24
C VAL A 16 9.15 -7.39 6.58
N TRP A 17 9.90 -7.80 7.60
CA TRP A 17 9.88 -7.20 8.95
C TRP A 17 8.49 -7.08 9.59
N GLY A 18 7.56 -7.98 9.26
CA GLY A 18 6.18 -7.93 9.77
C GLY A 18 5.28 -6.90 9.08
N LEU A 19 5.76 -6.25 8.01
CA LEU A 19 4.98 -5.33 7.20
C LEU A 19 4.26 -6.08 6.07
N THR A 20 3.03 -5.67 5.76
CA THR A 20 2.29 -6.20 4.62
C THR A 20 2.78 -5.60 3.30
N LEU A 21 2.51 -6.27 2.17
CA LEU A 21 2.84 -5.74 0.83
C LEU A 21 2.29 -4.32 0.63
N ARG A 22 1.06 -4.04 1.09
CA ARG A 22 0.45 -2.69 1.00
C ARG A 22 1.18 -1.66 1.83
N GLN A 23 1.57 -1.99 3.06
CA GLN A 23 2.33 -1.05 3.89
C GLN A 23 3.64 -0.69 3.20
N LEU A 24 4.34 -1.69 2.65
CA LEU A 24 5.54 -1.46 1.83
C LEU A 24 5.25 -0.64 0.58
N ALA A 25 4.17 -0.93 -0.15
CA ALA A 25 3.82 -0.20 -1.37
C ALA A 25 3.47 1.27 -1.10
N VAL A 26 2.72 1.54 -0.02
CA VAL A 26 2.39 2.91 0.41
C VAL A 26 3.65 3.65 0.82
N LEU A 27 4.50 3.04 1.66
CA LEU A 27 5.75 3.64 2.09
C LEU A 27 6.68 3.91 0.90
N ALA A 28 6.82 2.95 -0.02
CA ALA A 28 7.61 3.12 -1.23
C ALA A 28 7.07 4.25 -2.13
N GLY A 29 5.75 4.31 -2.31
CA GLY A 29 5.09 5.38 -3.06
C GLY A 29 5.34 6.77 -2.46
N VAL A 30 5.19 6.90 -1.14
CA VAL A 30 5.49 8.16 -0.44
C VAL A 30 6.96 8.53 -0.59
N CYS A 31 7.89 7.60 -0.36
CA CYS A 31 9.32 7.84 -0.56
C CYS A 31 9.64 8.30 -1.99
N LEU A 32 9.07 7.65 -3.01
CA LEU A 32 9.30 8.01 -4.41
C LEU A 32 8.77 9.41 -4.75
N VAL A 33 7.56 9.74 -4.31
CA VAL A 33 6.95 11.07 -4.54
C VAL A 33 7.76 12.16 -3.83
N SER A 34 8.08 11.97 -2.56
CA SER A 34 8.87 12.94 -1.79
C SER A 34 10.28 13.11 -2.36
N TRP A 35 10.95 12.03 -2.76
CA TRP A 35 12.29 12.09 -3.34
C TRP A 35 12.30 12.77 -4.71
N SER A 36 11.33 12.46 -5.56
CA SER A 36 11.18 13.10 -6.87
C SER A 36 10.89 14.60 -6.74
N GLY A 37 10.03 14.98 -5.79
CA GLY A 37 9.76 16.37 -5.44
C GLY A 37 11.02 17.08 -4.92
N TYR A 38 11.78 16.45 -4.02
CA TYR A 38 13.05 17.00 -3.55
C TYR A 38 14.03 17.22 -4.71
N LEU A 39 14.24 16.21 -5.56
CA LEU A 39 15.15 16.33 -6.70
C LEU A 39 14.73 17.44 -7.67
N GLY A 40 13.43 17.58 -7.96
CA GLY A 40 12.91 18.58 -8.90
C GLY A 40 12.86 20.00 -8.35
N LEU A 41 12.61 20.17 -7.05
CA LEU A 41 12.34 21.49 -6.44
C LEU A 41 13.48 22.01 -5.56
N ARG A 42 14.53 21.22 -5.27
CA ARG A 42 15.67 21.63 -4.41
C ARG A 42 16.40 22.90 -4.86
N SER A 43 16.33 23.26 -6.14
CA SER A 43 16.97 24.46 -6.69
C SER A 43 16.11 25.71 -6.58
N ILE A 44 14.81 25.56 -6.34
CA ILE A 44 13.81 26.63 -6.38
C ILE A 44 13.26 26.91 -4.98
N ILE A 45 13.08 25.85 -4.17
CA ILE A 45 12.43 25.93 -2.87
C ILE A 45 13.47 25.81 -1.75
N PRO A 46 13.36 26.63 -0.69
CA PRO A 46 14.21 26.51 0.47
C PRO A 46 14.13 25.11 1.13
N PRO A 47 15.25 24.58 1.64
CA PRO A 47 15.32 23.20 2.13
C PRO A 47 14.36 22.91 3.30
N TYR A 48 14.06 23.91 4.14
CA TYR A 48 13.12 23.76 5.26
C TYR A 48 11.67 23.54 4.81
N VAL A 49 11.25 24.12 3.67
CA VAL A 49 9.90 23.91 3.13
C VAL A 49 9.77 22.49 2.57
N LEU A 50 10.81 22.00 1.89
CA LEU A 50 10.87 20.61 1.41
C LEU A 50 10.85 19.61 2.57
N ALA A 51 11.55 19.92 3.66
CA ALA A 51 11.50 19.10 4.87
C ALA A 51 10.09 19.03 5.47
N ALA A 52 9.41 20.17 5.62
CA ALA A 52 8.04 20.22 6.14
C ALA A 52 7.05 19.42 5.28
N LEU A 53 7.12 19.56 3.95
CA LEU A 53 6.30 18.79 3.02
C LEU A 53 6.61 17.29 3.09
N GLY A 54 7.88 16.92 3.18
CA GLY A 54 8.32 15.53 3.36
C GLY A 54 7.78 14.91 4.65
N THR A 55 7.77 15.67 5.76
CA THR A 55 7.20 15.23 7.03
C THR A 55 5.70 14.99 6.93
N LEU A 56 4.94 15.91 6.32
CA LEU A 56 3.50 15.75 6.11
C LEU A 56 3.17 14.55 5.22
N ALA A 57 3.91 14.38 4.12
CA ALA A 57 3.76 13.23 3.23
C ALA A 57 4.07 11.91 3.95
N SER A 58 5.11 11.87 4.78
CA SER A 58 5.48 10.70 5.58
C SER A 58 4.41 10.35 6.62
N GLY A 59 3.89 11.36 7.32
CA GLY A 59 2.79 11.20 8.27
C GLY A 59 1.51 10.68 7.61
N ALA A 60 1.14 11.23 6.45
CA ALA A 60 0.02 10.74 5.65
C ALA A 60 0.25 9.31 5.14
N GLY A 61 1.47 8.99 4.71
CA GLY A 61 1.87 7.64 4.29
C GLY A 61 1.73 6.61 5.40
N LEU A 62 2.18 6.94 6.61
CA LEU A 62 1.98 6.11 7.80
C LEU A 62 0.50 5.97 8.11
N GLY A 63 -0.25 7.08 8.14
CA GLY A 63 -1.70 7.07 8.34
C GLY A 63 -2.41 6.15 7.36
N LEU A 64 -2.08 6.22 6.07
CA LEU A 64 -2.65 5.36 5.03
C LEU A 64 -2.20 3.90 5.14
N ALA A 65 -0.94 3.65 5.46
CA ALA A 65 -0.39 2.31 5.65
C ALA A 65 -1.05 1.59 6.84
N PHE A 66 -1.32 2.31 7.92
CA PHE A 66 -1.91 1.76 9.15
C PHE A 66 -3.43 1.94 9.25
N ALA A 67 -4.04 2.82 8.46
CA ALA A 67 -5.49 2.88 8.33
C ALA A 67 -5.99 1.54 7.77
N ARG A 68 -6.72 0.82 8.61
CA ARG A 68 -7.47 -0.38 8.24
C ARG A 68 -8.92 0.06 8.07
N PRO A 69 -9.43 0.22 6.83
CA PRO A 69 -10.86 0.29 6.63
C PRO A 69 -11.40 -1.12 6.88
N ASP A 70 -12.22 -1.25 7.92
CA ASP A 70 -12.75 -2.51 8.40
C ASP A 70 -13.46 -3.34 7.31
N GLY A 71 -13.24 -4.66 7.33
CA GLY A 71 -14.24 -5.66 6.91
C GLY A 71 -13.88 -6.58 5.74
N LEU A 72 -13.29 -6.08 4.66
CA LEU A 72 -12.87 -6.88 3.50
C LEU A 72 -11.61 -6.24 2.96
N HIS A 73 -10.46 -6.92 3.11
CA HIS A 73 -9.16 -6.42 2.64
C HIS A 73 -9.33 -5.74 1.28
N ALA A 74 -9.24 -4.41 1.24
CA ALA A 74 -9.32 -3.63 0.00
C ALA A 74 -8.30 -4.14 -1.04
N GLU A 75 -7.21 -4.76 -0.56
CA GLU A 75 -6.23 -5.50 -1.34
C GLU A 75 -6.79 -6.73 -2.05
N ARG A 76 -7.69 -7.51 -1.43
CA ARG A 76 -8.36 -8.64 -2.08
C ARG A 76 -9.26 -8.14 -3.21
N TRP A 77 -9.97 -7.02 -3.00
CA TRP A 77 -10.75 -6.38 -4.05
C TRP A 77 -9.89 -5.81 -5.17
N LEU A 78 -8.77 -5.15 -4.86
CA LEU A 78 -7.81 -4.64 -5.84
C LEU A 78 -7.14 -5.77 -6.63
N MET A 79 -6.66 -6.82 -5.97
CA MET A 79 -6.06 -7.98 -6.63
C MET A 79 -7.10 -8.72 -7.47
N ALA A 80 -8.33 -8.88 -6.98
CA ALA A 80 -9.42 -9.43 -7.78
C ALA A 80 -9.72 -8.55 -9.00
N GLY A 81 -9.71 -7.22 -8.85
CA GLY A 81 -9.91 -6.27 -9.94
C GLY A 81 -8.80 -6.31 -10.98
N VAL A 82 -7.54 -6.31 -10.56
CA VAL A 82 -6.37 -6.44 -11.45
C VAL A 82 -6.38 -7.80 -12.15
N THR A 83 -6.62 -8.87 -11.41
CA THR A 83 -6.75 -10.22 -11.99
C THR A 83 -7.91 -10.28 -12.97
N HIS A 84 -9.02 -9.58 -12.70
CA HIS A 84 -10.16 -9.50 -13.62
C HIS A 84 -9.85 -8.69 -14.89
N MET A 85 -9.07 -7.62 -14.77
CA MET A 85 -8.60 -6.82 -15.92
C MET A 85 -7.59 -7.58 -16.79
N ILE A 86 -6.71 -8.36 -16.17
CA ILE A 86 -5.66 -9.13 -16.87
C ILE A 86 -6.21 -10.47 -17.41
N ARG A 87 -7.23 -11.05 -16.77
CA ARG A 87 -7.79 -12.33 -17.23
C ARG A 87 -8.46 -12.16 -18.59
N PRO A 88 -8.01 -12.88 -19.62
CA PRO A 88 -8.64 -12.84 -20.92
C PRO A 88 -10.07 -13.38 -20.79
N ARG A 89 -11.05 -12.58 -21.22
CA ARG A 89 -12.45 -13.02 -21.35
C ARG A 89 -12.52 -14.09 -22.42
N ARG A 90 -12.27 -15.34 -22.05
CA ARG A 90 -12.60 -16.47 -22.90
C ARG A 90 -14.12 -16.54 -22.96
N ARG A 91 -14.69 -15.95 -24.02
CA ARG A 91 -16.02 -16.31 -24.49
C ARG A 91 -15.93 -17.77 -24.91
N VAL A 92 -16.48 -18.64 -24.10
CA VAL A 92 -16.83 -19.99 -24.54
C VAL A 92 -18.03 -19.81 -25.47
N LEU A 93 -17.81 -20.04 -26.76
CA LEU A 93 -18.85 -20.15 -27.79
C LEU A 93 -19.43 -21.56 -27.76
#